data_AF-A0A957CQP6-F1
#
_entry.id   AF-A0A957CQP6-F1
#
_cell.length_a   1.000
_cell.length_b   1.000
_cell.length_c   1.000
_cell.angle_alpha   90.00
_cell.angle_beta   90.00
_cell.angle_gamma   90.00
#
_symmetry.space_group_name_H-M   'P 1'
#
loop_
_entity.id
_entity.type
_entity.pdbx_description
1 polymer ?
#
loop_
_entity_poly.entity_id
_entity_poly.type
_entity_poly.pdbx_seq_one_letter_code
_entity_poly.pdbx_strand_id
1 'polypeptide(L)'
;MINPDWNLQVNIGNGRKDTGAHHRAINIAQQLLAAGRWLDHLNTRIVIHNAYDTHRRLQMSGAGQYHAKYNVTVYPAVHDLIRGQDYEIHPLTASFRQLHNL
;
A
#
# COMPACT_ATOMS: atom_id res chain seq x y z
N MET A 1 -0.16 -17.02 5.80
CA MET A 1 0.34 -16.15 4.71
C MET A 1 1.31 -15.16 5.32
N ILE A 2 2.46 -14.96 4.69
CA ILE A 2 3.52 -14.05 5.16
C ILE A 2 3.11 -12.62 4.81
N ASN A 3 3.26 -11.66 5.73
CA ASN A 3 2.98 -10.25 5.47
C ASN A 3 4.04 -9.65 4.54
N PRO A 4 3.70 -8.63 3.71
CA PRO A 4 4.70 -7.86 2.97
C PRO A 4 5.79 -7.30 3.91
N ASP A 5 7.02 -7.19 3.42
CA ASP A 5 8.00 -6.30 4.04
C ASP A 5 7.62 -4.86 3.69
N TRP A 6 6.85 -4.24 4.58
CA TRP A 6 6.31 -2.89 4.39
C TRP A 6 7.39 -1.83 4.16
N ASN A 7 8.59 -2.01 4.73
CA ASN A 7 9.68 -1.05 4.60
C ASN A 7 10.37 -1.11 3.23
N LEU A 8 10.30 -2.25 2.57
CA LEU A 8 10.94 -2.51 1.29
C LEU A 8 9.95 -2.44 0.12
N GLN A 9 8.73 -2.90 0.33
CA GLN A 9 7.73 -3.07 -0.72
C GLN A 9 6.77 -1.90 -0.84
N VAL A 10 6.73 -0.96 0.12
CA VAL A 10 5.90 0.24 0.02
C VAL A 10 6.77 1.46 -0.25
N ASN A 11 6.51 2.14 -1.37
CA ASN A 11 7.21 3.35 -1.76
C ASN A 11 6.26 4.53 -1.92
N ILE A 12 6.82 5.74 -1.93
CA ILE A 12 6.08 6.98 -2.14
C ILE A 12 6.71 7.68 -3.34
N GLY A 13 5.97 7.84 -4.42
CA GLY A 13 6.43 8.52 -5.65
C GLY A 13 7.92 8.31 -6.00
N ASN A 14 8.59 9.35 -6.48
CA ASN A 14 10.02 9.33 -6.85
C ASN A 14 10.99 9.39 -5.66
N GLY A 15 10.65 8.80 -4.51
CA GLY A 15 11.64 8.49 -3.48
C GLY A 15 11.25 8.85 -2.04
N ARG A 16 11.72 8.01 -1.12
CA ARG A 16 11.54 8.08 0.33
C ARG A 16 12.27 9.30 0.89
N LYS A 17 11.54 10.38 1.19
CA LYS A 17 12.10 11.57 1.89
C LYS A 17 11.27 12.05 3.09
N ASP A 18 10.09 11.49 3.33
CA ASP A 18 9.24 11.85 4.47
C ASP A 18 8.71 10.62 5.22
N THR A 19 9.13 10.46 6.48
CA THR A 19 8.71 9.35 7.35
C THR A 19 7.21 9.37 7.61
N GLY A 20 6.61 10.56 7.72
CA GLY A 20 5.17 10.71 7.91
C GLY A 20 4.37 10.23 6.71
N ALA A 21 4.78 10.58 5.50
CA ALA A 21 4.18 10.09 4.27
C ALA A 21 4.35 8.57 4.16
N HIS A 22 5.47 8.02 4.62
CA HIS A 22 5.73 6.59 4.50
C HIS A 22 4.81 5.77 5.39
N HIS A 23 4.60 6.16 6.65
CA HIS A 23 3.59 5.53 7.51
C HIS A 23 2.20 5.58 6.90
N ARG A 24 1.82 6.71 6.27
CA ARG A 24 0.53 6.83 5.57
C ARG A 24 0.45 5.92 4.35
N ALA A 25 1.53 5.79 3.58
CA ALA A 25 1.61 4.89 2.45
C ALA A 25 1.46 3.42 2.89
N ILE A 26 2.05 3.02 4.02
CA ILE A 26 1.86 1.68 4.59
C ILE A 26 0.38 1.47 4.95
N ASN A 27 -0.27 2.42 5.62
CA ASN A 27 -1.70 2.33 5.93
C ASN A 27 -2.57 2.17 4.68
N ILE A 28 -2.24 2.89 3.59
CA ILE A 28 -2.94 2.77 2.32
C ILE A 28 -2.69 1.39 1.70
N ALA A 29 -1.44 0.91 1.68
CA ALA A 29 -1.07 -0.38 1.14
C ALA A 29 -1.72 -1.56 1.90
N GLN A 30 -1.82 -1.45 3.22
CA GLN A 30 -2.55 -2.40 4.07
C GLN A 30 -4.02 -2.49 3.69
N GLN A 31 -4.67 -1.35 3.45
CA GLN A 31 -6.07 -1.34 3.01
C GLN A 31 -6.25 -1.89 1.59
N LEU A 32 -5.33 -1.60 0.68
CA LEU A 32 -5.35 -2.18 -0.67
C LEU A 32 -5.14 -3.71 -0.64
N LEU A 33 -4.25 -4.21 0.22
CA LEU A 33 -4.07 -5.65 0.45
C LEU A 33 -5.33 -6.28 1.04
N ALA A 34 -5.87 -5.66 2.09
CA ALA A 34 -7.09 -6.07 2.78
C ALA A 34 -8.31 -6.10 1.86
N ALA A 35 -8.43 -5.14 0.93
CA ALA A 35 -9.47 -5.07 -0.10
C ALA A 35 -9.21 -5.99 -1.31
N GLY A 36 -8.15 -6.79 -1.30
CA GLY A 36 -7.81 -7.70 -2.41
C GLY A 36 -7.33 -6.99 -3.68
N ARG A 37 -6.91 -5.72 -3.58
CA ARG A 37 -6.39 -4.93 -4.72
C ARG A 37 -4.88 -5.07 -4.91
N TRP A 38 -4.21 -5.73 -3.98
CA TRP A 38 -2.78 -6.08 -4.04
C TRP A 38 -2.55 -7.57 -3.77
N LEU A 39 -3.02 -8.43 -4.70
CA LEU A 39 -3.03 -9.89 -4.51
C LEU A 39 -1.63 -10.51 -4.52
N ASP A 40 -0.75 -10.10 -5.45
CA ASP A 40 0.60 -10.66 -5.63
C ASP A 40 1.66 -9.94 -4.78
N HIS A 41 1.30 -9.56 -3.56
CA HIS A 41 2.13 -8.74 -2.67
C HIS A 41 3.45 -9.36 -2.24
N LEU A 42 3.62 -10.68 -2.39
CA LEU A 42 4.91 -11.34 -2.13
C LEU A 42 5.92 -11.15 -3.26
N ASN A 43 5.45 -10.85 -4.47
CA ASN A 43 6.30 -10.74 -5.66
C ASN A 43 6.32 -9.33 -6.26
N THR A 44 5.61 -8.40 -5.64
CA THR A 44 5.45 -7.04 -6.14
C THR A 44 5.74 -6.02 -5.05
N ARG A 45 6.06 -4.80 -5.45
CA ARG A 45 6.08 -3.59 -4.62
C ARG A 45 4.97 -2.66 -5.06
N ILE A 46 4.49 -1.84 -4.14
CA ILE A 46 3.50 -0.81 -4.38
C ILE A 46 4.11 0.58 -4.21
N VAL A 47 3.78 1.49 -5.12
CA VAL A 47 4.16 2.90 -5.06
C VAL A 47 2.88 3.70 -4.86
N ILE A 48 2.83 4.52 -3.81
CA ILE A 48 1.72 5.44 -3.55
C ILE A 48 2.14 6.84 -4.02
N HIS A 49 1.40 7.45 -4.95
CA HIS A 49 1.84 8.72 -5.54
C HIS A 49 1.62 9.92 -4.59
N ASN A 50 0.48 9.98 -3.89
CA ASN A 50 0.15 11.05 -2.95
C ASN A 50 -0.35 10.51 -1.61
N ALA A 51 0.57 10.01 -0.78
CA ALA A 51 0.21 9.36 0.48
C ALA A 51 -0.57 10.26 1.46
N TYR A 52 -0.37 11.58 1.43
CA TYR A 52 -1.09 12.51 2.29
C TYR A 52 -2.56 12.66 1.89
N ASP A 53 -2.81 13.02 0.63
CA ASP A 53 -4.16 13.27 0.14
C ASP A 53 -4.98 11.97 0.10
N THR A 54 -4.37 10.89 -0.39
CA THR A 54 -5.00 9.57 -0.40
C THR A 54 -5.38 9.13 1.01
N HIS A 55 -4.48 9.25 1.99
CA HIS A 55 -4.81 8.88 3.38
C HIS A 55 -5.92 9.76 3.97
N ARG A 56 -5.92 11.05 3.65
CA ARG A 56 -6.98 11.98 4.08
C ARG A 56 -8.34 11.61 3.49
N ARG A 57 -8.40 11.31 2.18
CA ARG A 57 -9.62 10.85 1.48
C ARG A 57 -10.19 9.59 2.13
N LEU A 58 -9.32 8.64 2.48
CA LEU A 58 -9.73 7.41 3.16
C LEU A 58 -10.37 7.72 4.52
N GLN A 59 -9.71 8.54 5.37
CA GLN A 59 -10.26 8.91 6.67
C GLN A 59 -11.60 9.66 6.58
N MET A 60 -11.76 10.52 5.58
CA MET A 60 -13.00 11.29 5.36
C MET A 60 -14.20 10.42 4.95
N SER A 61 -13.95 9.25 4.35
CA SER A 61 -15.05 8.32 3.97
C SER A 61 -15.72 7.62 5.16
N GLY A 62 -15.20 7.81 6.39
CA GLY A 62 -15.73 7.20 7.60
C GLY A 62 -15.32 5.72 7.72
N ALA A 63 -15.31 5.19 8.95
CA ALA A 63 -14.87 3.82 9.19
C ALA A 63 -15.78 2.82 8.45
N GLY A 64 -15.23 2.15 7.44
CA GLY A 64 -15.81 0.94 6.88
C GLY A 64 -15.34 -0.25 7.70
N GLN A 65 -16.23 -0.89 8.45
CA GLN A 65 -15.89 -2.17 9.08
C GLN A 65 -16.01 -3.26 8.03
N TYR A 66 -14.94 -3.45 7.25
CA TYR A 66 -14.74 -4.70 6.53
C TYR A 66 -13.74 -5.51 7.35
N HIS A 67 -14.21 -6.64 7.89
CA HIS A 67 -13.33 -7.65 8.50
C HIS A 67 -12.45 -8.23 7.40
N ALA A 68 -11.38 -7.52 7.07
CA ALA A 68 -10.37 -8.02 6.17
C ALA A 68 -9.45 -8.98 6.93
N LYS A 69 -8.86 -9.89 6.16
CA LYS A 69 -8.00 -11.03 6.56
C LYS A 69 -6.81 -10.69 7.50
N TYR A 70 -6.62 -9.42 7.88
CA TYR A 70 -5.46 -8.85 8.57
C TYR A 70 -5.78 -7.90 9.74
N ASN A 71 -7.01 -7.88 10.28
CA ASN A 71 -7.44 -6.93 11.35
C ASN A 71 -7.24 -5.45 10.98
N VAL A 72 -7.39 -5.09 9.71
CA VAL A 72 -7.28 -3.72 9.21
C VAL A 72 -8.68 -3.17 8.94
N THR A 73 -9.01 -2.01 9.50
CA THR A 73 -10.20 -1.24 9.10
C THR A 73 -10.00 -0.75 7.67
N VAL A 74 -10.90 -1.14 6.77
CA VAL A 74 -10.84 -0.75 5.36
C VAL A 74 -11.84 0.37 5.10
N TYR A 75 -11.35 1.55 4.74
CA TYR A 75 -12.23 2.68 4.42
C TYR A 75 -12.92 2.46 3.06
N PRO A 76 -14.22 2.77 2.89
CA PRO A 76 -14.94 2.55 1.63
C PRO A 76 -14.25 3.19 0.42
N ALA A 77 -13.65 4.37 0.59
CA ALA A 77 -12.93 5.07 -0.46
C ALA A 77 -11.68 4.33 -0.98
N VAL A 78 -11.25 3.22 -0.35
CA VAL A 78 -10.19 2.36 -0.90
C VAL A 78 -10.59 1.80 -2.28
N HIS A 79 -11.89 1.56 -2.48
CA HIS A 79 -12.41 1.03 -3.74
C HIS A 79 -12.40 2.09 -4.85
N ASP A 80 -12.38 3.37 -4.48
CA ASP A 80 -12.32 4.50 -5.39
C ASP A 80 -10.89 4.85 -5.81
N LEU A 81 -9.87 4.22 -5.21
CA LEU A 81 -8.47 4.46 -5.61
C LEU A 81 -8.21 3.90 -7.01
N ILE A 82 -7.48 4.65 -7.83
CA ILE A 82 -7.23 4.34 -9.23
C ILE A 82 -5.78 3.91 -9.41
N ARG A 83 -5.57 2.70 -9.96
CA ARG A 83 -4.22 2.23 -10.32
C ARG A 83 -3.67 3.06 -11.48
N GLY A 84 -2.42 3.51 -11.38
CA GLY A 84 -1.77 4.43 -12.32
C GLY A 84 -2.01 5.92 -12.01
N GLN A 85 -2.83 6.23 -11.00
CA GLN A 85 -3.04 7.61 -10.52
C GLN A 85 -2.76 7.74 -9.02
N ASP A 86 -3.46 6.96 -8.19
CA ASP A 86 -3.26 6.97 -6.74
C ASP A 86 -2.13 6.03 -6.32
N TYR A 87 -1.99 4.89 -7.01
CA TYR A 87 -0.95 3.91 -6.75
C TYR A 87 -0.53 3.11 -7.99
N GLU A 88 0.69 2.58 -7.97
CA GLU A 88 1.22 1.62 -8.94
C GLU A 88 1.72 0.36 -8.26
N ILE A 89 1.66 -0.77 -8.98
CA ILE A 89 2.19 -2.06 -8.52
C ILE A 89 3.21 -2.52 -9.55
N HIS A 90 4.42 -2.80 -9.08
CA HIS A 90 5.54 -3.24 -9.91
C HIS A 90 6.09 -4.58 -9.43
N PRO A 91 6.56 -5.45 -10.32
CA PRO A 91 7.27 -6.65 -9.91
C PRO A 91 8.54 -6.30 -9.12
N LEU A 92 8.84 -7.12 -8.10
CA LEU A 92 10.15 -7.12 -7.48
C LEU A 92 11.15 -7.69 -8.49
N THR A 93 12.18 -6.91 -8.83
CA THR A 93 13.24 -7.38 -9.71
C THR A 93 14.06 -8.47 -9.02
N ALA A 94 14.68 -9.36 -9.80
CA ALA A 94 15.57 -10.39 -9.27
C ALA A 94 16.70 -9.79 -8.40
N SER A 95 17.26 -8.66 -8.86
CA SER A 95 18.27 -7.91 -8.12
C SER A 95 17.76 -7.39 -6.78
N PHE A 96 16.51 -6.91 -6.72
CA PHE A 96 15.92 -6.45 -5.47
C PHE A 96 15.76 -7.60 -4.46
N ARG A 97 15.30 -8.77 -4.93
CA ARG A 97 15.17 -9.94 -4.06
C ARG A 97 16.52 -10.40 -3.50
N GLN A 98 17.53 -10.48 -4.38
CA GLN A 98 18.87 -10.88 -3.97
C GLN A 98 19.50 -9.91 -2.98
N LEU A 99 19.29 -8.60 -3.16
CA LEU A 99 19.85 -7.57 -2.29
C LEU A 99 19.18 -7.53 -0.91
N HIS A 100 17.95 -8.01 -0.81
CA HIS A 100 17.13 -7.98 0.41
C HIS A 100 16.82 -9.36 1.01
N ASN A 101 17.41 -10.44 0.48
CA ASN A 101 17.20 -11.83 0.90
C ASN A 101 15.71 -12.24 0.94
N LEU A 102 14.95 -11.87 -0.11
CA LEU A 102 13.53 -12.17 -0.29
C LEU A 102 13.28 -13.41 -1.17
#